data_AF-A0A242BWW2-F1
#
_entry.id   AF-A0A242BWW2-F1
#
_cell.length_a   1.000
_cell.length_b   1.000
_cell.length_c   1.000
_cell.angle_alpha   90.00
_cell.angle_beta   90.00
_cell.angle_gamma   90.00
#
_symmetry.space_group_name_H-M   'P 1'
#
loop_
_entity.id
_entity.type
_entity.pdbx_description
1 polymer ?
#
loop_
_entity_poly.entity_id
_entity_poly.type
_entity_poly.pdbx_seq_one_letter_code
_entity_poly.pdbx_strand_id
1 'polypeptide(L)'
;MISSAGTETVSVVSMVGSLHFFLVNTFTAVGLGGTVLMAQYFAKKERKQHSKVCSGTVYGTVFLACSVSILIAVFQKGILQLLFGQAESLVLDHAKIYLLGLLASYRLQAILEGTNGSLRWIGHTKASFKIIFANELCLHCLQYSLFACIRHGDDWVALCCLHIAHQSRALYIKERRLMHIRMKVISKVLKISIPFAADSLFFYGGKIIIQTMIVSFGTNVIATNAIASSGIQILEIIPSALATSLVPIVGQSIGRGNIADAKKFTKAFVLTGMVAFLVINLSLLPFFSYGMRLFNPPAVIVPAIYRLYLIAIVMHFLTWSIVFILPAALRVAGDTNFTTIASLLSI
;
A
#
# COMPACT_ATOMS: atom_id res chain seq x y z
N MET A 1 21.86 -0.25 -5.15
CA MET A 1 21.61 -0.73 -6.53
C MET A 1 20.98 0.36 -7.39
N ILE A 2 19.86 0.97 -6.98
CA ILE A 2 19.42 2.25 -7.58
C ILE A 2 20.38 3.39 -7.19
N SER A 3 20.88 3.35 -5.95
CA SER A 3 21.92 4.24 -5.42
C SER A 3 23.25 4.25 -6.20
N SER A 4 23.53 3.20 -6.98
CA SER A 4 24.76 3.05 -7.77
C SER A 4 24.60 3.47 -9.23
N ALA A 5 23.39 3.84 -9.66
CA ALA A 5 23.05 4.19 -11.04
C ALA A 5 23.02 5.72 -11.29
N GLY A 6 23.59 6.51 -10.39
CA GLY A 6 23.66 7.99 -10.49
C GLY A 6 22.60 8.71 -9.67
N THR A 7 22.92 9.94 -9.25
CA THR A 7 22.06 10.81 -8.43
C THR A 7 20.76 11.19 -9.15
N GLU A 8 20.81 11.36 -10.46
CA GLU A 8 19.65 11.60 -11.32
C GLU A 8 18.68 10.40 -11.26
N THR A 9 19.21 9.18 -11.36
CA THR A 9 18.41 7.95 -11.29
C THR A 9 17.74 7.75 -9.94
N VAL A 10 18.46 8.00 -8.85
CA VAL A 10 17.88 7.95 -7.51
C VAL A 10 16.73 8.95 -7.38
N SER A 11 16.89 10.14 -7.93
CA SER A 11 15.88 11.21 -7.89
C SER A 11 14.63 10.81 -8.67
N VAL A 12 14.78 10.35 -9.92
CA VAL A 12 13.66 9.88 -10.76
C VAL A 12 12.88 8.75 -10.09
N VAL A 13 13.56 7.71 -9.58
CA VAL A 13 12.89 6.57 -8.92
C VAL A 13 12.17 7.01 -7.65
N SER A 14 12.73 7.92 -6.86
CA SER A 14 12.10 8.41 -5.63
C SER A 14 10.82 9.21 -5.93
N MET A 15 10.89 10.11 -6.90
CA MET A 15 9.77 10.98 -7.29
C MET A 15 8.60 10.16 -7.86
N VAL A 16 8.88 9.36 -8.88
CA VAL A 16 7.87 8.50 -9.50
C VAL A 16 7.45 7.37 -8.54
N GLY A 17 8.35 6.90 -7.68
CA GLY A 17 8.06 5.89 -6.65
C GLY A 17 7.06 6.37 -5.61
N SER A 18 7.07 7.65 -5.26
CA SER A 18 6.06 8.24 -4.37
C SER A 18 4.67 8.25 -5.01
N LEU A 19 4.59 8.60 -6.30
CA LEU A 19 3.36 8.47 -7.09
C LEU A 19 2.90 7.02 -7.22
N HIS A 20 3.84 6.10 -7.46
CA HIS A 20 3.57 4.67 -7.51
C HIS A 20 2.95 4.17 -6.22
N PHE A 21 3.55 4.49 -5.08
CA PHE A 21 3.07 4.09 -3.77
C PHE A 21 1.66 4.61 -3.50
N PHE A 22 1.38 5.86 -3.85
CA PHE A 22 0.04 6.46 -3.75
C PHE A 22 -1.01 5.71 -4.59
N LEU A 23 -0.68 5.39 -5.84
CA LEU A 23 -1.60 4.71 -6.76
C LEU A 23 -1.85 3.26 -6.39
N VAL A 24 -0.79 2.52 -6.03
CA VAL A 24 -0.91 1.13 -5.56
C VAL A 24 -1.79 1.06 -4.31
N ASN A 25 -1.58 1.96 -3.34
CA ASN A 25 -2.44 2.00 -2.15
C ASN A 25 -3.90 2.31 -2.47
N THR A 26 -4.17 3.15 -3.48
CA THR A 26 -5.54 3.40 -3.96
C THR A 26 -6.15 2.12 -4.55
N PHE A 27 -5.38 1.34 -5.31
CA PHE A 27 -5.86 0.06 -5.88
C PHE A 27 -6.08 -1.00 -4.80
N THR A 28 -5.17 -1.09 -3.82
CA THR A 28 -5.31 -1.96 -2.65
C THR A 28 -6.56 -1.59 -1.84
N ALA A 29 -6.83 -0.29 -1.65
CA ALA A 29 -8.03 0.19 -0.96
C ALA A 29 -9.32 -0.25 -1.67
N VAL A 30 -9.34 -0.23 -3.01
CA VAL A 30 -10.49 -0.72 -3.78
C VAL A 30 -10.62 -2.23 -3.71
N GLY A 31 -9.51 -2.95 -3.77
CA GLY A 31 -9.48 -4.39 -3.50
C GLY A 31 -10.09 -4.72 -2.14
N LEU A 32 -9.70 -3.97 -1.10
CA LEU A 32 -10.25 -4.07 0.26
C LEU A 32 -11.75 -3.77 0.32
N GLY A 33 -12.26 -2.75 -0.37
CA GLY A 33 -13.70 -2.45 -0.36
C GLY A 33 -14.57 -3.61 -0.89
N GLY A 34 -14.15 -4.28 -1.96
CA GLY A 34 -14.86 -5.44 -2.49
C GLY A 34 -14.90 -6.63 -1.53
N THR A 35 -13.91 -6.73 -0.65
CA THR A 35 -13.83 -7.82 0.30
C THR A 35 -14.92 -7.82 1.38
N VAL A 36 -15.44 -6.65 1.73
CA VAL A 36 -16.57 -6.51 2.67
C VAL A 36 -17.81 -7.23 2.17
N LEU A 37 -18.07 -7.22 0.86
CA LEU A 37 -19.18 -8.00 0.30
C LEU A 37 -18.88 -9.49 0.26
N MET A 38 -17.63 -9.87 -0.09
CA MET A 38 -17.23 -11.29 -0.15
C MET A 38 -17.41 -11.96 1.21
N ALA A 39 -17.01 -11.26 2.28
CA ALA A 39 -17.24 -11.61 3.66
C ALA A 39 -18.63 -12.13 3.98
N GLN A 40 -19.60 -11.26 3.68
CA GLN A 40 -20.96 -11.37 4.12
C GLN A 40 -21.63 -12.47 3.30
N TYR A 41 -21.37 -12.52 1.98
CA TYR A 41 -21.86 -13.59 1.12
C TYR A 41 -21.22 -14.95 1.43
N PHE A 42 -19.95 -14.99 1.83
CA PHE A 42 -19.30 -16.22 2.29
C PHE A 42 -19.96 -16.74 3.58
N ALA A 43 -20.16 -15.86 4.56
CA ALA A 43 -20.81 -16.18 5.82
C ALA A 43 -22.27 -16.65 5.64
N LYS A 44 -23.01 -16.04 4.71
CA LYS A 44 -24.38 -16.44 4.32
C LYS A 44 -24.44 -17.71 3.46
N LYS A 45 -23.30 -18.35 3.16
CA LYS A 45 -23.17 -19.53 2.28
C LYS A 45 -23.68 -19.30 0.84
N GLU A 46 -23.77 -18.05 0.39
CA GLU A 46 -24.23 -17.69 -0.96
C GLU A 46 -23.11 -17.81 -2.01
N ARG A 47 -22.73 -19.04 -2.34
CA ARG A 47 -21.58 -19.34 -3.24
C ARG A 47 -21.65 -18.63 -4.60
N LYS A 48 -22.84 -18.56 -5.22
CA LYS A 48 -23.05 -17.88 -6.51
C LYS A 48 -22.77 -16.39 -6.42
N GLN A 49 -23.23 -15.74 -5.34
CA GLN A 49 -23.07 -14.30 -5.17
C GLN A 49 -21.64 -13.96 -4.75
N HIS A 50 -21.04 -14.79 -3.89
CA HIS A 50 -19.62 -14.72 -3.55
C HIS A 50 -18.72 -14.73 -4.80
N SER A 51 -18.93 -15.69 -5.71
CA SER A 51 -18.14 -15.77 -6.95
C SER A 51 -18.28 -14.54 -7.84
N LYS A 52 -19.48 -13.95 -7.92
CA LYS A 52 -19.73 -12.72 -8.69
C LYS A 52 -19.01 -11.52 -8.08
N VAL A 53 -19.00 -11.40 -6.76
CA VAL A 53 -18.31 -10.29 -6.06
C VAL A 53 -16.80 -10.42 -6.19
N CYS A 54 -16.26 -11.64 -6.11
CA CYS A 54 -14.84 -11.90 -6.35
C CYS A 54 -14.41 -11.42 -7.76
N SER A 55 -15.11 -11.85 -8.82
CA SER A 55 -14.82 -11.37 -10.17
C SER A 55 -15.06 -9.87 -10.33
N GLY A 56 -16.14 -9.34 -9.74
CA GLY A 56 -16.46 -7.92 -9.75
C GLY A 56 -15.42 -7.05 -9.04
N THR A 57 -14.75 -7.58 -8.02
CA THR A 57 -13.67 -6.88 -7.31
C THR A 57 -12.41 -6.83 -8.16
N VAL A 58 -11.97 -7.97 -8.71
CA VAL A 58 -10.81 -7.99 -9.62
C VAL A 58 -11.04 -7.06 -10.81
N TYR A 59 -12.18 -7.17 -11.49
CA TYR A 59 -12.47 -6.30 -12.64
C TYR A 59 -12.71 -4.85 -12.24
N GLY A 60 -13.26 -4.58 -11.06
CA GLY A 60 -13.42 -3.22 -10.55
C GLY A 60 -12.08 -2.55 -10.29
N THR A 61 -11.15 -3.25 -9.64
CA THR A 61 -9.79 -2.73 -9.43
C THR A 61 -9.07 -2.52 -10.76
N VAL A 62 -9.20 -3.44 -11.71
CA VAL A 62 -8.61 -3.28 -13.06
C VAL A 62 -9.22 -2.10 -13.81
N PHE A 63 -10.54 -1.95 -13.79
CA PHE A 63 -11.22 -0.84 -14.44
C PHE A 63 -10.76 0.50 -13.87
N LEU A 64 -10.68 0.61 -12.54
CA LEU A 64 -10.16 1.80 -11.87
C LEU A 64 -8.70 2.07 -12.26
N ALA A 65 -7.85 1.05 -12.19
CA ALA A 65 -6.43 1.18 -12.53
C ALA A 65 -6.23 1.62 -13.98
N CYS A 66 -6.96 1.04 -14.94
CA CYS A 66 -6.91 1.50 -16.33
C CYS A 66 -7.40 2.94 -16.47
N SER A 67 -8.51 3.31 -15.81
CA SER A 67 -9.08 4.66 -15.89
C SER A 67 -8.12 5.72 -15.34
N VAL A 68 -7.56 5.47 -14.15
CA VAL A 68 -6.57 6.33 -13.52
C VAL A 68 -5.27 6.37 -14.34
N SER A 69 -4.86 5.23 -14.89
CA SER A 69 -3.64 5.17 -15.72
C SER A 69 -3.76 5.99 -16.99
N ILE A 70 -4.92 5.92 -17.67
CA ILE A 70 -5.21 6.74 -18.85
C ILE A 70 -5.23 8.22 -18.48
N LEU A 71 -5.91 8.59 -17.39
CA LEU A 71 -5.96 9.97 -16.92
C LEU A 71 -4.53 10.51 -16.68
N ILE A 72 -3.70 9.77 -15.94
CA ILE A 72 -2.32 10.20 -15.66
C ILE A 72 -1.49 10.22 -16.94
N ALA A 73 -1.64 9.27 -17.86
CA ALA A 73 -0.91 9.28 -19.12
C ALA A 73 -1.23 10.53 -19.98
N VAL A 74 -2.49 10.97 -19.98
CA VAL A 74 -2.93 12.19 -20.67
C VAL A 74 -2.37 13.45 -20.00
N PHE A 75 -2.46 13.53 -18.66
CA PHE A 75 -2.05 14.71 -17.89
C PHE A 75 -0.62 14.64 -17.33
N GLN A 76 0.19 13.66 -17.76
CA GLN A 76 1.49 13.36 -17.15
C GLN A 76 2.42 14.58 -17.04
N LYS A 77 2.44 15.43 -18.09
CA LYS A 77 3.30 16.62 -18.11
C LYS A 77 2.87 17.61 -17.03
N GLY A 78 1.56 17.86 -16.92
CA GLY A 78 1.01 18.76 -15.90
C GLY A 78 1.19 18.22 -14.49
N ILE A 79 0.99 16.91 -14.28
CA ILE A 79 1.18 16.27 -12.97
C ILE A 79 2.65 16.33 -12.54
N LEU A 80 3.58 15.99 -13.43
CA LEU A 80 5.01 16.06 -13.14
C LEU A 80 5.46 17.50 -12.90
N GLN A 81 4.99 18.48 -13.69
CA GLN A 81 5.32 19.89 -13.46
C GLN A 81 4.74 20.43 -12.16
N LEU A 82 3.50 20.04 -11.81
CA LEU A 82 2.85 20.49 -10.58
C LEU A 82 3.55 19.96 -9.33
N LEU A 83 3.90 18.67 -9.33
CA LEU A 83 4.49 18.01 -8.16
C LEU A 83 6.00 18.19 -8.07
N PHE A 84 6.66 18.34 -9.22
CA PHE A 84 8.10 18.21 -9.33
C PHE A 84 8.76 19.26 -10.24
N GLY A 85 8.07 20.35 -10.61
CA GLY A 85 8.56 21.34 -11.58
C GLY A 85 9.84 22.09 -11.20
N GLN A 86 10.34 21.95 -9.97
CA GLN A 86 11.64 22.48 -9.54
C GLN A 86 12.82 21.56 -9.87
N ALA A 87 12.56 20.33 -10.34
CA ALA A 87 13.61 19.39 -10.74
C ALA A 87 14.19 19.76 -12.12
N GLU A 88 15.44 19.34 -12.36
CA GLU A 88 16.11 19.52 -13.65
C GLU A 88 15.31 18.91 -14.80
N SER A 89 15.37 19.55 -15.98
CA SER A 89 14.59 19.15 -17.15
C SER A 89 14.87 17.70 -17.58
N LEU A 90 16.12 17.27 -17.49
CA LEU A 90 16.55 15.91 -17.83
C LEU A 90 15.95 14.87 -16.87
N VAL A 91 15.89 15.18 -15.58
CA VAL A 91 15.22 14.34 -14.55
C VAL A 91 13.73 14.22 -14.83
N LEU A 92 13.08 15.31 -15.25
CA LEU A 92 11.64 15.30 -15.59
C LEU A 92 11.33 14.46 -16.83
N ASP A 93 12.19 14.50 -17.86
CA ASP A 93 12.03 13.69 -19.06
C ASP A 93 12.20 12.18 -18.76
N HIS A 94 13.18 11.83 -17.93
CA HIS A 94 13.36 10.45 -17.44
C HIS A 94 12.20 9.99 -16.55
N ALA A 95 11.71 10.86 -15.65
CA ALA A 95 10.54 10.59 -14.83
C ALA A 95 9.28 10.31 -15.66
N LYS A 96 9.11 11.00 -16.79
CA LYS A 96 8.00 10.77 -17.72
C LYS A 96 8.05 9.37 -18.34
N ILE A 97 9.20 8.95 -18.86
CA ILE A 97 9.36 7.62 -19.47
C ILE A 97 9.12 6.53 -18.42
N TYR A 98 9.69 6.70 -17.23
CA TYR A 98 9.51 5.75 -16.14
C TYR A 98 8.05 5.67 -15.67
N LEU A 99 7.37 6.81 -15.52
CA LEU A 99 5.95 6.87 -15.18
C LEU A 99 5.09 6.15 -16.23
N LEU A 100 5.31 6.35 -17.53
CA LEU A 100 4.56 5.66 -18.58
C LEU A 100 4.69 4.14 -18.52
N GLY A 101 5.88 3.63 -18.22
CA GLY A 101 6.07 2.19 -18.03
C GLY A 101 5.34 1.64 -16.81
N LEU A 102 5.30 2.39 -15.70
CA LEU A 102 4.49 2.03 -14.55
C LEU A 102 3.00 2.03 -14.88
N LEU A 103 2.50 3.04 -15.60
CA LEU A 103 1.09 3.11 -15.99
C LEU A 103 0.67 1.90 -16.85
N ALA A 104 1.53 1.45 -17.75
CA ALA A 104 1.28 0.24 -18.55
C ALA A 104 1.17 -1.03 -17.69
N SER A 105 1.90 -1.08 -16.57
CA SER A 105 1.91 -2.20 -15.63
C SER A 105 0.66 -2.23 -14.72
N TYR A 106 0.05 -1.08 -14.41
CA TYR A 106 -0.98 -0.99 -13.36
C TYR A 106 -2.20 -1.86 -13.58
N ARG A 107 -2.52 -2.22 -14.84
CA ARG A 107 -3.53 -3.25 -15.13
C ARG A 107 -3.20 -4.56 -14.42
N LEU A 108 -1.97 -5.03 -14.50
CA LEU A 108 -1.55 -6.31 -13.94
C LEU A 108 -1.39 -6.19 -12.42
N GLN A 109 -0.83 -5.09 -11.92
CA GLN A 109 -0.83 -4.79 -10.47
C GLN A 109 -2.25 -4.84 -9.88
N ALA A 110 -3.25 -4.28 -10.58
CA ALA A 110 -4.63 -4.29 -10.13
C ALA A 110 -5.24 -5.70 -10.07
N ILE A 111 -4.86 -6.60 -10.99
CA ILE A 111 -5.28 -8.01 -10.92
C ILE A 111 -4.66 -8.67 -9.69
N LEU A 112 -3.38 -8.40 -9.40
CA LEU A 112 -2.69 -8.92 -8.23
C LEU A 112 -3.40 -8.46 -6.94
N GLU A 113 -3.62 -7.15 -6.79
CA GLU A 113 -4.29 -6.58 -5.61
C GLU A 113 -5.73 -7.07 -5.45
N GLY A 114 -6.51 -7.12 -6.53
CA GLY A 114 -7.88 -7.64 -6.50
C GLY A 114 -7.95 -9.12 -6.13
N THR A 115 -7.02 -9.94 -6.64
CA THR A 115 -6.93 -11.38 -6.34
C THR A 115 -6.45 -11.59 -4.90
N ASN A 116 -5.44 -10.84 -4.48
CA ASN A 116 -4.89 -10.88 -3.15
C ASN A 116 -5.94 -10.51 -2.09
N GLY A 117 -6.70 -9.42 -2.31
CA GLY A 117 -7.83 -9.04 -1.48
C GLY A 117 -8.87 -10.16 -1.39
N SER A 118 -9.21 -10.77 -2.53
CA SER A 118 -10.18 -11.87 -2.59
C SER A 118 -9.73 -13.13 -1.82
N LEU A 119 -8.46 -13.52 -1.94
CA LEU A 119 -7.89 -14.70 -1.25
C LEU A 119 -7.74 -14.51 0.26
N ARG A 120 -7.30 -13.32 0.68
CA ARG A 120 -7.16 -12.99 2.12
C ARG A 120 -8.50 -13.14 2.84
N TRP A 121 -9.60 -12.81 2.18
CA TRP A 121 -10.90 -12.72 2.83
C TRP A 121 -11.59 -14.05 3.10
N ILE A 122 -11.38 -15.03 2.22
CA ILE A 122 -11.85 -16.41 2.44
C ILE A 122 -10.99 -17.18 3.46
N GLY A 123 -10.00 -16.52 4.09
CA GLY A 123 -9.08 -17.15 5.05
C GLY A 123 -7.92 -17.92 4.41
N HIS A 124 -7.77 -17.85 3.08
CA HIS A 124 -6.65 -18.46 2.36
C HIS A 124 -5.38 -17.59 2.40
N THR A 125 -4.98 -17.16 3.60
CA THR A 125 -3.84 -16.26 3.84
C THR A 125 -2.51 -16.85 3.35
N LYS A 126 -2.33 -18.17 3.41
CA LYS A 126 -1.15 -18.85 2.85
C LYS A 126 -1.04 -18.71 1.34
N ALA A 127 -2.16 -18.72 0.62
CA ALA A 127 -2.17 -18.53 -0.84
C ALA A 127 -1.88 -17.07 -1.20
N SER A 128 -2.47 -16.13 -0.46
CA SER A 128 -2.14 -14.70 -0.54
C SER A 128 -0.64 -14.45 -0.32
N PHE A 129 -0.07 -15.01 0.75
CA PHE A 129 1.36 -14.89 1.04
C PHE A 129 2.22 -15.43 -0.10
N LYS A 130 1.93 -16.63 -0.62
CA LYS A 130 2.70 -17.23 -1.73
C LYS A 130 2.69 -16.36 -2.98
N ILE A 131 1.54 -15.79 -3.33
CA ILE A 131 1.41 -14.94 -4.53
C ILE A 131 2.20 -13.63 -4.36
N ILE A 132 2.07 -12.96 -3.21
CA ILE A 132 2.81 -11.72 -2.94
C ILE A 132 4.31 -12.01 -2.85
N PHE A 133 4.71 -13.04 -2.10
CA PHE A 133 6.11 -13.39 -1.91
C PHE A 133 6.77 -13.78 -3.24
N ALA A 134 6.09 -14.57 -4.08
CA ALA A 134 6.59 -14.90 -5.41
C ALA A 134 6.72 -13.65 -6.30
N ASN A 135 5.76 -12.71 -6.21
CA ASN A 135 5.81 -11.43 -6.92
C ASN A 135 7.01 -10.58 -6.45
N GLU A 136 7.18 -10.38 -5.14
CA GLU A 136 8.30 -9.58 -4.62
C GLU A 136 9.66 -10.23 -4.92
N LEU A 137 9.78 -11.54 -4.75
CA LEU A 137 11.00 -12.28 -5.02
C LEU A 137 11.36 -12.23 -6.51
N CYS A 138 10.38 -12.40 -7.40
CA CYS A 138 10.62 -12.36 -8.83
C CYS A 138 11.02 -10.94 -9.28
N LEU A 139 10.38 -9.89 -8.76
CA LEU A 139 10.78 -8.50 -9.01
C LEU A 139 12.24 -8.27 -8.59
N HIS A 140 12.61 -8.73 -7.39
CA HIS A 140 13.97 -8.56 -6.85
C HIS A 140 15.02 -9.31 -7.68
N CYS A 141 14.74 -10.56 -8.05
CA CYS A 141 15.61 -11.36 -8.92
C CYS A 141 15.77 -10.73 -10.30
N LEU A 142 14.68 -10.22 -10.88
CA LEU A 142 14.67 -9.63 -12.21
C LEU A 142 15.45 -8.30 -12.24
N GLN A 143 15.29 -7.47 -11.17
CA GLN A 143 16.11 -6.28 -10.95
C GLN A 143 17.60 -6.62 -10.81
N TYR A 144 17.94 -7.69 -10.09
CA TYR A 144 19.33 -8.13 -9.94
C TYR A 144 19.93 -8.65 -11.25
N SER A 145 19.20 -9.47 -12.01
CA SER A 145 19.67 -10.00 -13.29
C SER A 145 19.90 -8.92 -14.34
N LEU A 146 19.08 -7.87 -14.35
CA LEU A 146 19.25 -6.77 -15.29
C LEU A 146 20.27 -5.74 -14.81
N PHE A 147 20.47 -5.55 -13.51
CA PHE A 147 21.62 -4.79 -13.00
C PHE A 147 22.97 -5.42 -13.45
N ALA A 148 23.02 -6.76 -13.57
CA ALA A 148 24.18 -7.44 -14.14
C ALA A 148 24.34 -7.23 -15.66
N CYS A 149 23.26 -6.93 -16.39
CA CYS A 149 23.26 -6.71 -17.84
C CYS A 149 23.40 -5.22 -18.25
N ILE A 150 22.91 -4.28 -17.44
CA ILE A 150 22.74 -2.84 -17.74
C ILE A 150 24.01 -2.01 -17.40
N ARG A 151 25.19 -2.60 -17.41
CA ARG A 151 26.44 -1.89 -17.10
C ARG A 151 26.84 -0.79 -18.13
N HIS A 152 25.94 -0.39 -19.05
CA HIS A 152 26.24 0.37 -20.26
C HIS A 152 25.32 1.57 -20.61
N GLY A 153 24.37 2.02 -19.78
CA GLY A 153 23.69 3.30 -20.04
C GLY A 153 22.23 3.39 -19.57
N ASP A 154 21.65 4.59 -19.73
CA ASP A 154 20.34 5.05 -19.25
C ASP A 154 19.15 4.13 -19.59
N ASP A 155 18.90 3.11 -18.78
CA ASP A 155 17.96 2.03 -19.09
C ASP A 155 16.66 2.06 -18.26
N TRP A 156 16.02 3.23 -18.22
CA TRP A 156 14.64 3.38 -17.71
C TRP A 156 13.64 2.49 -18.45
N VAL A 157 13.86 2.33 -19.76
CA VAL A 157 13.07 1.45 -20.62
C VAL A 157 13.21 -0.01 -20.18
N ALA A 158 14.38 -0.44 -19.72
CA ALA A 158 14.57 -1.78 -19.18
C ALA A 158 13.82 -1.98 -17.86
N LEU A 159 13.81 -0.98 -16.96
CA LEU A 159 13.00 -0.98 -15.73
C LEU A 159 11.49 -1.02 -16.01
N CYS A 160 11.03 -0.36 -17.07
CA CYS A 160 9.65 -0.42 -17.53
C CYS A 160 9.30 -1.81 -18.09
N CYS A 161 10.14 -2.34 -18.99
CA CYS A 161 9.99 -3.67 -19.58
C CYS A 161 10.03 -4.78 -18.51
N LEU A 162 10.89 -4.63 -17.51
CA LEU A 162 10.98 -5.46 -16.30
C LEU A 162 9.65 -5.56 -15.59
N HIS A 163 9.06 -4.42 -15.24
CA HIS A 163 7.85 -4.36 -14.44
C HIS A 163 6.65 -4.95 -15.21
N ILE A 164 6.59 -4.71 -16.52
CA ILE A 164 5.56 -5.26 -17.42
C ILE A 164 5.74 -6.78 -17.64
N ALA A 165 6.97 -7.25 -17.89
CA ALA A 165 7.28 -8.68 -18.09
C ALA A 165 7.12 -9.50 -16.79
N HIS A 166 7.36 -8.88 -15.65
CA HIS A 166 7.20 -9.48 -14.33
C HIS A 166 5.74 -9.74 -13.99
N GLN A 167 4.88 -8.72 -14.07
CA GLN A 167 3.49 -8.86 -13.65
C GLN A 167 2.69 -9.77 -14.61
N SER A 168 3.11 -9.90 -15.87
CA SER A 168 2.50 -10.83 -16.82
C SER A 168 2.80 -12.30 -16.49
N ARG A 169 3.92 -12.61 -15.82
CA ARG A 169 4.27 -13.97 -15.34
C ARG A 169 3.66 -14.31 -13.98
N ALA A 170 3.51 -13.34 -13.08
CA ALA A 170 2.90 -13.56 -11.76
C ALA A 170 1.39 -13.88 -11.82
N LEU A 171 0.73 -13.55 -12.93
CA LEU A 171 -0.72 -13.65 -13.11
C LEU A 171 -1.14 -14.87 -13.94
N TYR A 172 -0.77 -16.09 -13.53
CA TYR A 172 -1.33 -17.31 -14.12
C TYR A 172 -2.54 -17.80 -13.31
N ILE A 173 -3.66 -17.05 -13.37
CA ILE A 173 -4.90 -17.44 -12.70
C ILE A 173 -5.73 -18.32 -13.63
N LYS A 174 -5.63 -19.64 -13.42
CA LYS A 174 -6.36 -20.68 -14.17
C LYS A 174 -7.79 -20.88 -13.62
N GLU A 175 -8.59 -19.82 -13.48
CA GLU A 175 -9.98 -19.96 -12.99
C GLU A 175 -10.99 -19.44 -14.03
N ARG A 176 -11.60 -20.37 -14.81
CA ARG A 176 -12.63 -20.08 -15.83
C ARG A 176 -13.85 -19.31 -15.28
N ARG A 177 -14.06 -19.32 -13.96
CA ARG A 177 -15.18 -18.65 -13.27
C ARG A 177 -14.97 -17.14 -13.08
N LEU A 178 -13.76 -16.63 -13.28
CA LEU A 178 -13.50 -15.19 -13.27
C LEU A 178 -13.97 -14.52 -14.57
N MET A 179 -14.20 -15.23 -15.67
CA MET A 179 -14.40 -14.65 -17.01
C MET A 179 -15.77 -13.99 -17.29
N HIS A 180 -16.64 -13.85 -16.28
CA HIS A 180 -17.95 -13.21 -16.48
C HIS A 180 -17.95 -11.78 -15.95
N ILE A 181 -17.70 -10.84 -16.86
CA ILE A 181 -17.80 -9.40 -16.61
C ILE A 181 -19.28 -9.05 -16.43
N ARG A 182 -19.66 -8.58 -15.24
CA ARG A 182 -21.02 -8.11 -14.94
C ARG A 182 -20.96 -6.69 -14.43
N MET A 183 -21.30 -5.74 -15.30
CA MET A 183 -21.14 -4.32 -15.00
C MET A 183 -21.93 -3.87 -13.77
N LYS A 184 -23.11 -4.46 -13.53
CA LYS A 184 -23.89 -4.22 -12.30
C LYS A 184 -23.13 -4.59 -11.02
N VAL A 185 -22.35 -5.67 -11.03
CA VAL A 185 -21.58 -6.11 -9.85
C VAL A 185 -20.34 -5.26 -9.67
N ILE A 186 -19.64 -4.92 -10.77
CA ILE A 186 -18.48 -4.02 -10.74
C ILE A 186 -18.89 -2.65 -10.18
N SER A 187 -20.00 -2.07 -10.67
CA SER A 187 -20.51 -0.80 -10.15
C SER A 187 -20.85 -0.87 -8.67
N LYS A 188 -21.46 -1.97 -8.20
CA LYS A 188 -21.76 -2.18 -6.79
C LYS A 188 -20.49 -2.23 -5.93
N VAL A 189 -19.47 -2.97 -6.37
CA VAL A 189 -18.18 -3.06 -5.67
C VAL A 189 -17.49 -1.71 -5.64
N LEU A 190 -17.36 -1.03 -6.78
CA LEU A 190 -16.74 0.29 -6.87
C LEU A 190 -17.40 1.31 -5.94
N LYS A 191 -18.74 1.35 -5.86
CA LYS A 191 -19.46 2.25 -4.94
C LYS A 191 -19.08 2.04 -3.48
N ILE A 192 -18.86 0.79 -3.06
CA ILE A 192 -18.45 0.47 -1.68
C ILE A 192 -16.97 0.77 -1.48
N SER A 193 -16.16 0.65 -2.53
CA SER A 193 -14.73 0.94 -2.50
C SER A 193 -14.39 2.43 -2.55
N ILE A 194 -15.30 3.32 -2.98
CA ILE A 194 -15.06 4.77 -3.06
C ILE A 194 -14.64 5.36 -1.70
N PRO A 195 -15.33 5.11 -0.57
CA PRO A 195 -14.89 5.61 0.74
C PRO A 195 -13.50 5.13 1.15
N PHE A 196 -13.16 3.87 0.85
CA PHE A 196 -11.83 3.31 1.14
C PHE A 196 -10.73 3.98 0.30
N ALA A 197 -11.02 4.19 -0.99
CA ALA A 197 -10.11 4.89 -1.88
C ALA A 197 -9.93 6.34 -1.43
N ALA A 198 -11.02 7.06 -1.13
CA ALA A 198 -10.98 8.43 -0.63
C ALA A 198 -10.13 8.55 0.64
N ASP A 199 -10.40 7.71 1.65
CA ASP A 199 -9.62 7.65 2.89
C ASP A 199 -8.12 7.45 2.63
N SER A 200 -7.78 6.52 1.73
CA SER A 200 -6.37 6.27 1.35
C SER A 200 -5.76 7.47 0.59
N LEU A 201 -6.52 8.09 -0.31
CA LEU A 201 -6.10 9.28 -1.05
C LEU A 201 -5.80 10.44 -0.09
N PHE A 202 -6.65 10.66 0.92
CA PHE A 202 -6.42 11.70 1.93
C PHE A 202 -5.25 11.37 2.83
N PHE A 203 -5.13 10.13 3.31
CA PHE A 203 -4.02 9.71 4.17
C PHE A 203 -2.66 9.84 3.48
N TYR A 204 -2.52 9.29 2.27
CA TYR A 204 -1.26 9.35 1.53
C TYR A 204 -1.02 10.72 0.90
N GLY A 205 -2.08 11.43 0.50
CA GLY A 205 -1.99 12.81 0.02
C GLY A 205 -1.53 13.77 1.13
N GLY A 206 -2.12 13.68 2.33
CA GLY A 206 -1.70 14.44 3.50
C GLY A 206 -0.25 14.15 3.89
N LYS A 207 0.19 12.89 3.80
CA LYS A 207 1.60 12.52 4.01
C LYS A 207 2.54 13.23 3.04
N ILE A 208 2.14 13.42 1.77
CA ILE A 208 2.94 14.19 0.80
C ILE A 208 3.02 15.66 1.19
N ILE A 209 1.92 16.28 1.65
CA ILE A 209 1.90 17.68 2.10
C ILE A 209 2.82 17.88 3.32
N ILE A 210 2.77 16.97 4.31
CA ILE A 210 3.68 17.04 5.47
C ILE A 210 5.13 16.87 5.00
N GLN A 211 5.38 15.95 4.06
CA GLN A 211 6.72 15.74 3.51
C GLN A 211 7.26 17.00 2.83
N THR A 212 6.45 17.76 2.08
CA THR A 212 6.90 19.01 1.45
C THR A 212 7.22 20.10 2.48
N MET A 213 6.47 20.18 3.58
CA MET A 213 6.81 21.09 4.69
C MET A 213 8.17 20.74 5.30
N ILE A 214 8.47 19.45 5.48
CA ILE A 214 9.74 18.98 6.04
C ILE A 214 10.94 19.38 5.17
N VAL A 215 10.78 19.40 3.84
CA VAL A 215 11.85 19.77 2.89
C VAL A 215 12.34 21.20 3.12
N SER A 216 11.49 22.11 3.58
CA SER A 216 11.86 23.50 3.82
C SER A 216 12.83 23.71 4.99
N PHE A 217 12.99 22.74 5.90
CA PHE A 217 13.84 22.85 7.10
C PHE A 217 15.30 22.43 6.89
N GLY A 218 15.69 22.11 5.66
CA GLY A 218 17.08 21.83 5.29
C GLY A 218 17.50 20.35 5.38
N THR A 219 18.65 20.05 4.78
CA THR A 219 19.11 18.69 4.47
C THR A 219 19.22 17.76 5.67
N ASN A 220 19.69 18.27 6.82
CA ASN A 220 19.81 17.47 8.04
C ASN A 220 18.44 17.02 8.58
N VAL A 221 17.41 17.86 8.49
CA VAL A 221 16.05 17.55 8.93
C VAL A 221 15.40 16.53 7.99
N ILE A 222 15.60 16.69 6.68
CA ILE A 222 15.14 15.73 5.67
C ILE A 222 15.76 14.35 5.92
N ALA A 223 17.07 14.27 6.11
CA ALA A 223 17.78 13.01 6.37
C ALA A 223 17.31 12.37 7.69
N THR A 224 17.12 13.17 8.74
CA THR A 224 16.58 12.72 10.03
C THR A 224 15.20 12.09 9.85
N ASN A 225 14.29 12.78 9.15
CA ASN A 225 12.93 12.29 8.92
C ASN A 225 12.91 11.02 8.07
N ALA A 226 13.72 10.94 7.01
CA ALA A 226 13.76 9.78 6.14
C ALA A 226 14.22 8.51 6.87
N ILE A 227 15.28 8.62 7.69
CA ILE A 227 15.80 7.48 8.46
C ILE A 227 14.83 7.11 9.57
N ALA A 228 14.32 8.10 10.32
CA ALA A 228 13.33 7.85 11.38
C ALA A 228 12.06 7.20 10.83
N SER A 229 11.51 7.70 9.72
CA SER A 229 10.29 7.17 9.09
C SER A 229 10.47 5.76 8.55
N SER A 230 11.64 5.44 7.98
CA SER A 230 11.95 4.06 7.54
C SER A 230 11.99 3.11 8.74
N GLY A 231 12.56 3.61 9.83
CA GLY A 231 12.60 2.94 11.10
C GLY A 231 11.23 2.65 11.71
N ILE A 232 10.41 3.69 11.84
CA ILE A 232 9.06 3.63 12.39
C ILE A 232 8.17 2.67 11.58
N GLN A 233 8.31 2.63 10.25
CA GLN A 233 7.55 1.68 9.42
C GLN A 233 7.80 0.21 9.79
N ILE A 234 9.02 -0.14 10.21
CA ILE A 234 9.33 -1.51 10.67
C ILE A 234 8.55 -1.84 11.94
N LEU A 235 8.42 -0.85 12.83
CA LEU A 235 7.70 -0.97 14.10
C LEU A 235 6.20 -1.19 13.89
N GLU A 236 5.66 -0.67 12.79
CA GLU A 236 4.24 -0.68 12.45
C GLU A 236 3.79 -1.91 11.66
N ILE A 237 4.72 -2.79 11.24
CA ILE A 237 4.41 -3.99 10.42
C ILE A 237 3.39 -4.89 11.13
N ILE A 238 3.60 -5.16 12.42
CA ILE A 238 2.79 -6.11 13.17
C ILE A 238 1.36 -5.61 13.42
N PRO A 239 1.15 -4.39 13.96
CA PRO A 239 -0.22 -3.91 14.12
C PRO A 239 -0.90 -3.66 12.75
N SER A 240 -0.16 -3.37 11.67
CA SER A 240 -0.70 -3.34 10.30
C SER A 240 -1.20 -4.71 9.82
N ALA A 241 -0.46 -5.78 10.13
CA ALA A 241 -0.87 -7.13 9.84
C ALA A 241 -2.14 -7.53 10.64
N LEU A 242 -2.24 -7.09 11.90
CA LEU A 242 -3.44 -7.28 12.71
C LEU A 242 -4.64 -6.51 12.15
N ALA A 243 -4.45 -5.25 11.75
CA ALA A 243 -5.50 -4.45 11.11
C ALA A 243 -6.05 -5.15 9.86
N THR A 244 -5.16 -5.68 9.01
CA THR A 244 -5.55 -6.37 7.77
C THR A 244 -6.21 -7.72 8.03
N SER A 245 -5.76 -8.47 9.04
CA SER A 245 -6.30 -9.80 9.38
C SER A 245 -7.60 -9.76 10.18
N LEU A 246 -7.89 -8.65 10.87
CA LEU A 246 -9.18 -8.45 11.55
C LEU A 246 -10.34 -8.38 10.56
N VAL A 247 -10.12 -7.75 9.40
CA VAL A 247 -11.13 -7.50 8.36
C VAL A 247 -11.92 -8.78 8.03
N PRO A 248 -11.29 -9.91 7.63
CA PRO A 248 -12.02 -11.16 7.37
C PRO A 248 -12.83 -11.69 8.55
N ILE A 249 -12.28 -11.61 9.76
CA ILE A 249 -12.90 -12.16 10.96
C ILE A 249 -14.18 -11.39 11.27
N VAL A 250 -14.10 -10.06 11.32
CA VAL A 250 -15.23 -9.18 11.65
C VAL A 250 -16.36 -9.32 10.64
N GLY A 251 -16.09 -9.25 9.34
CA GLY A 251 -17.19 -9.32 8.37
C GLY A 251 -17.76 -10.73 8.17
N GLN A 252 -17.01 -11.80 8.51
CA GLN A 252 -17.63 -13.12 8.65
C GLN A 252 -18.58 -13.16 9.86
N SER A 253 -18.19 -12.61 11.01
CA SER A 253 -19.06 -12.51 12.19
C SER A 253 -20.32 -11.70 11.90
N ILE A 254 -20.19 -10.54 11.24
CA ILE A 254 -21.31 -9.70 10.84
C ILE A 254 -22.19 -10.40 9.80
N GLY A 255 -21.59 -11.09 8.82
CA GLY A 255 -22.33 -11.88 7.84
C GLY A 255 -23.14 -13.03 8.43
N ARG A 256 -22.74 -13.56 9.60
CA ARG A 256 -23.50 -14.56 10.38
C ARG A 256 -24.55 -13.94 11.30
N GLY A 257 -24.59 -12.61 11.44
CA GLY A 257 -25.45 -11.91 12.40
C GLY A 257 -24.86 -11.78 13.81
N ASN A 258 -23.64 -12.25 14.05
CA ASN A 258 -22.99 -12.25 15.37
C ASN A 258 -22.24 -10.94 15.63
N ILE A 259 -22.98 -9.86 15.92
CA ILE A 259 -22.37 -8.54 16.22
C ILE A 259 -21.54 -8.55 17.52
N ALA A 260 -21.93 -9.38 18.50
CA ALA A 260 -21.19 -9.53 19.75
C ALA A 260 -19.76 -10.04 19.51
N ASP A 261 -19.60 -11.07 18.66
CA ASP A 261 -18.29 -11.61 18.28
C ASP A 261 -17.47 -10.58 17.53
N ALA A 262 -18.08 -9.83 16.60
CA ALA A 262 -17.40 -8.77 15.87
C ALA A 262 -16.79 -7.73 16.83
N LYS A 263 -17.57 -7.24 17.81
CA LYS A 263 -17.09 -6.30 18.83
C LYS A 263 -15.98 -6.90 19.70
N LYS A 264 -16.14 -8.16 20.11
CA LYS A 264 -15.15 -8.88 20.94
C LYS A 264 -13.82 -9.02 20.20
N PHE A 265 -13.84 -9.45 18.95
CA PHE A 265 -12.63 -9.60 18.13
C PHE A 265 -11.96 -8.25 17.87
N THR A 266 -12.72 -7.19 17.55
CA THR A 266 -12.14 -5.86 17.37
C THR A 266 -11.40 -5.38 18.62
N LYS A 267 -12.03 -5.48 19.80
CA LYS A 267 -11.38 -5.09 21.07
C LYS A 267 -10.13 -5.92 21.37
N ALA A 268 -10.21 -7.24 21.17
CA ALA A 268 -9.07 -8.13 21.37
C ALA A 268 -7.91 -7.79 20.42
N PHE A 269 -8.18 -7.52 19.14
CA PHE A 269 -7.15 -7.16 18.16
C PHE A 269 -6.53 -5.80 18.45
N VAL A 270 -7.30 -4.81 18.90
CA VAL A 270 -6.76 -3.51 19.33
C VAL A 270 -5.81 -3.71 20.51
N LEU A 271 -6.24 -4.42 21.55
CA LEU A 271 -5.40 -4.66 22.74
C LEU A 271 -4.14 -5.47 22.39
N THR A 272 -4.28 -6.54 21.62
CA THR A 272 -3.14 -7.34 21.16
C THR A 272 -2.20 -6.51 20.29
N GLY A 273 -2.71 -5.62 19.44
CA GLY A 273 -1.91 -4.71 18.63
C GLY A 273 -1.09 -3.74 19.48
N MET A 274 -1.70 -3.15 20.51
CA MET A 274 -1.00 -2.26 21.45
C MET A 274 0.12 -3.00 22.19
N VAL A 275 -0.20 -4.15 22.78
CA VAL A 275 0.77 -4.94 23.56
C VAL A 275 1.89 -5.45 22.67
N ALA A 276 1.57 -5.99 21.49
CA ALA A 276 2.57 -6.46 20.55
C ALA A 276 3.47 -5.31 20.07
N PHE A 277 2.88 -4.16 19.74
CA PHE A 277 3.65 -2.97 19.38
C PHE A 277 4.62 -2.62 20.50
N LEU A 278 4.17 -2.48 21.75
CA LEU A 278 5.05 -2.12 22.87
C LEU A 278 6.17 -3.15 23.10
N VAL A 279 5.84 -4.43 23.15
CA VAL A 279 6.80 -5.51 23.45
C VAL A 279 7.89 -5.59 22.38
N ILE A 280 7.51 -5.55 21.10
CA ILE A 280 8.47 -5.63 19.99
C ILE A 280 9.31 -4.36 19.90
N ASN A 281 8.72 -3.19 20.13
CA ASN A 281 9.46 -1.94 20.10
C ASN A 281 10.48 -1.81 21.23
N LEU A 282 10.10 -2.21 22.45
CA LEU A 282 11.02 -2.23 23.58
C LEU A 282 12.14 -3.25 23.38
N SER A 283 11.86 -4.40 22.76
CA SER A 283 12.89 -5.40 22.46
C SER A 283 13.82 -4.99 21.32
N LEU A 284 13.37 -4.16 20.38
CA LEU A 284 14.18 -3.60 19.30
C LEU A 284 15.01 -2.37 19.72
N LEU A 285 14.62 -1.67 20.79
CA LEU A 285 15.30 -0.45 21.25
C LEU A 285 16.82 -0.63 21.50
N PRO A 286 17.32 -1.73 22.11
CA PRO A 286 18.75 -1.95 22.29
C PRO A 286 19.52 -2.10 20.96
N PHE A 287 18.83 -2.51 19.89
CA PHE A 287 19.41 -2.69 18.57
C PHE A 287 19.38 -1.41 17.72
N PHE A 288 18.90 -0.29 18.27
CA PHE A 288 18.86 1.00 17.57
C PHE A 288 20.23 1.39 17.00
N SER A 289 21.30 1.21 17.78
CA SER A 289 22.67 1.52 17.37
C SER A 289 23.13 0.68 16.16
N TYR A 290 22.74 -0.59 16.09
CA TYR A 290 22.99 -1.45 14.94
C TYR A 290 22.17 -1.02 13.73
N GLY A 291 20.90 -0.66 13.94
CA GLY A 291 20.04 -0.09 12.90
C GLY A 291 20.68 1.16 12.27
N MET A 292 21.24 2.06 13.08
CA MET A 292 21.91 3.27 12.57
C MET A 292 23.15 2.96 11.72
N ARG A 293 23.87 1.86 11.97
CA ARG A 293 25.00 1.44 11.12
C ARG A 293 24.59 1.04 9.71
N LEU A 294 23.35 0.58 9.52
CA LEU A 294 22.82 0.27 8.19
C LEU A 294 22.57 1.55 7.37
N PHE A 295 22.15 2.62 8.04
CA PHE A 295 21.84 3.90 7.38
C PHE A 295 23.06 4.84 7.27
N ASN A 296 24.11 4.64 8.08
CA ASN A 296 25.30 5.52 8.17
C ASN A 296 24.98 7.03 8.18
N PRO A 297 24.11 7.51 9.10
CA PRO A 297 23.80 8.93 9.20
C PRO A 297 24.98 9.77 9.72
N PRO A 298 25.04 11.07 9.39
CA PRO A 298 25.91 12.01 10.09
C PRO A 298 25.70 11.98 11.61
N ALA A 299 26.78 12.00 12.39
CA ALA A 299 26.72 11.89 13.84
C ALA A 299 25.81 12.97 14.50
N VAL A 300 25.72 14.16 13.89
CA VAL A 300 24.90 15.28 14.38
C VAL A 300 23.40 14.99 14.40
N ILE A 301 22.90 14.09 13.54
CA ILE A 301 21.45 13.80 13.44
C ILE A 301 21.02 12.56 14.26
N VAL A 302 21.95 11.69 14.67
CA VAL A 302 21.65 10.46 15.42
C VAL A 302 20.80 10.72 16.69
N PRO A 303 21.09 11.75 17.51
CA PRO A 303 20.26 12.04 18.68
C PRO A 303 18.83 12.47 18.32
N ALA A 304 18.64 13.16 17.20
CA ALA A 304 17.31 13.56 16.74
C ALA A 304 16.50 12.34 16.25
N ILE A 305 17.13 11.42 15.51
CA ILE A 305 16.51 10.16 15.10
C ILE A 305 16.08 9.35 16.33
N TYR A 306 16.96 9.23 17.32
CA TYR A 306 16.66 8.50 18.57
C TYR A 306 15.46 9.11 19.31
N ARG A 307 15.39 10.44 19.42
CA ARG A 307 14.24 11.14 20.02
C ARG A 307 12.94 10.88 19.27
N LEU A 308 12.96 10.93 17.94
CA LEU A 308 11.77 10.62 17.12
C LEU A 308 11.30 9.17 17.32
N TYR A 309 12.22 8.22 17.42
CA TYR A 309 11.91 6.83 17.72
C TYR A 309 11.23 6.68 19.10
N LEU A 310 11.77 7.33 20.14
CA LEU A 310 11.15 7.29 21.46
C LEU A 310 9.75 7.93 21.48
N ILE A 311 9.60 9.08 20.82
CA ILE A 311 8.30 9.75 20.65
C ILE A 311 7.33 8.81 19.94
N ALA A 312 7.74 8.16 18.85
CA ALA A 312 6.91 7.21 18.12
C ALA A 312 6.50 6.03 19.01
N ILE A 313 7.41 5.44 19.78
CA ILE A 313 7.08 4.32 20.68
C ILE A 313 6.01 4.72 21.69
N VAL A 314 6.13 5.89 22.32
CA VAL A 314 5.16 6.36 23.32
C VAL A 314 3.83 6.76 22.68
N MET A 315 3.87 7.57 21.63
CA MET A 315 2.66 8.11 21.00
C MET A 315 1.90 7.05 20.22
N HIS A 316 2.59 6.20 19.45
CA HIS A 316 1.96 5.19 18.60
C HIS A 316 1.47 3.99 19.41
N PHE A 317 2.03 3.73 20.60
CA PHE A 317 1.58 2.65 21.47
C PHE A 317 0.06 2.69 21.71
N LEU A 318 -0.48 3.86 22.08
CA LEU A 318 -1.93 4.01 22.29
C LEU A 318 -2.68 4.30 21.00
N THR A 319 -2.14 5.19 20.16
CA THR A 319 -2.94 5.77 19.08
C THR A 319 -3.00 4.87 17.84
N TRP A 320 -1.90 4.21 17.48
CA TRP A 320 -1.78 3.55 16.18
C TRP A 320 -2.79 2.40 16.04
N SER A 321 -2.84 1.49 17.02
CA SER A 321 -3.78 0.37 16.97
C SER A 321 -5.24 0.82 16.96
N ILE A 322 -5.59 1.89 17.69
CA ILE A 322 -6.95 2.43 17.68
C ILE A 322 -7.26 3.01 16.30
N VAL A 323 -6.39 3.86 15.76
CA VAL A 323 -6.61 4.60 14.51
C VAL A 323 -6.68 3.69 13.29
N PHE A 324 -5.97 2.55 13.28
CA PHE A 324 -5.98 1.66 12.11
C PHE A 324 -6.90 0.45 12.25
N ILE A 325 -6.95 -0.18 13.43
CA ILE A 325 -7.70 -1.45 13.62
C ILE A 325 -9.20 -1.17 13.80
N LEU A 326 -9.58 -0.14 14.57
CA LEU A 326 -11.00 0.16 14.81
C LEU A 326 -11.71 0.63 13.52
N PRO A 327 -11.18 1.60 12.75
CA PRO A 327 -11.78 1.95 11.46
C PRO A 327 -11.81 0.78 10.48
N ALA A 328 -10.81 -0.10 10.46
CA ALA A 328 -10.85 -1.31 9.63
C ALA A 328 -12.05 -2.20 9.97
N ALA A 329 -12.38 -2.37 11.26
CA ALA A 329 -13.56 -3.12 11.68
C ALA A 329 -14.88 -2.42 11.32
N LEU A 330 -14.98 -1.11 11.56
CA LEU A 330 -16.17 -0.32 11.27
C LEU A 330 -16.49 -0.28 9.77
N ARG A 331 -15.46 -0.12 8.92
CA ARG A 331 -15.60 -0.19 7.46
C ARG A 331 -16.19 -1.52 7.00
N VAL A 332 -15.77 -2.62 7.61
CA VAL A 332 -16.31 -3.96 7.32
C VAL A 332 -17.74 -4.15 7.84
N ALA A 333 -18.08 -3.46 8.92
CA ALA A 333 -19.45 -3.41 9.43
C ALA A 333 -20.41 -2.61 8.55
N GLY A 334 -19.90 -1.87 7.56
CA GLY A 334 -20.69 -1.03 6.67
C GLY A 334 -20.77 0.43 7.13
N ASP A 335 -20.12 0.79 8.25
CA ASP A 335 -20.04 2.18 8.71
C ASP A 335 -18.84 2.90 8.10
N THR A 336 -18.82 2.93 6.76
CA THR A 336 -17.75 3.55 5.98
C THR A 336 -17.78 5.07 6.03
N ASN A 337 -18.96 5.68 6.19
CA ASN A 337 -19.09 7.13 6.20
C ASN A 337 -18.52 7.73 7.49
N PHE A 338 -18.82 7.14 8.65
CA PHE A 338 -18.24 7.61 9.92
C PHE A 338 -16.72 7.53 9.90
N THR A 339 -16.17 6.40 9.42
CA THR A 339 -14.72 6.22 9.34
C THR A 339 -14.06 7.21 8.40
N THR A 340 -14.61 7.45 7.21
CA THR A 340 -14.08 8.46 6.29
C THR A 340 -14.14 9.87 6.89
N ILE A 341 -15.23 10.26 7.57
CA ILE A 341 -15.34 11.58 8.22
C ILE A 341 -14.33 11.71 9.36
N ALA A 342 -14.19 10.68 10.19
CA ALA A 342 -13.23 10.68 11.29
C ALA A 342 -11.78 10.78 10.78
N SER A 343 -11.44 10.05 9.72
CA SER A 343 -10.13 10.18 9.07
C SER A 343 -9.90 11.60 8.52
N LEU A 344 -10.90 12.18 7.84
CA LEU A 344 -10.83 13.52 7.27
C LEU A 344 -10.60 14.61 8.34
N LEU A 345 -11.23 14.50 9.51
CA LEU A 345 -11.05 15.44 10.62
C LEU A 345 -9.70 15.32 11.32
N SER A 346 -9.00 14.20 11.12
CA SER A 346 -7.72 13.91 11.79
C SER A 346 -6.49 14.32 10.98
N ILE A 347 -6.67 14.65 9.70
CA ILE A 347 -5.63 15.08 8.75
C ILE A 347 -5.51 16.60 8.78
#